data_AF-U2L7D6-F1
#
_entry.id   AF-U2L7D6-F1
#
_cell.length_a   1.000
_cell.length_b   1.000
_cell.length_c   1.000
_cell.angle_alpha   90.00
_cell.angle_beta   90.00
_cell.angle_gamma   90.00
#
_symmetry.space_group_name_H-M   'P 1'
#
loop_
_entity.id
_entity.type
_entity.pdbx_description
1 polymer ?
#
loop_
_entity_poly.entity_id
_entity_poly.type
_entity_poly.pdbx_seq_one_letter_code
_entity_poly.pdbx_strand_id
1 'polypeptide(L)'
;MPEKFIPKEALDYIKNKNLKVGFSYKDVWNEEHATAFTVAKAMQIDVLSDMKKAVEKAIEDGQSFESFKKNIRPTLQQKGWWGKKQMTDPLTGREVDAQLGSDRRLRTIYNVNLRSAYQKGQYERTMASDMHPYLMYRVGNSQKHREQHLAWDGLILPKDDPFWNNHFPPNGYGCKCYTRAVTEARKQRYENEGIKVPPAADGSGGGTLRIKTKAPPDKYRNYFNERKGTLERLPQGITPGFNWNQGQTGRTIPVLQECLKKAQQEMPQEIDAVIKTLQNSTIYRDELSAFVDEAYKNKEINRVNTRNTTPVGFFDKKIIDFLHTQGIDADARNIIVLEQYLITSDKYLKRHTAAGNAPTRQDWKNLFDYLADADVYWNGEKKNSLLFLKKLTEMKYLKIAVDVSATEKYLKLPKIDTMFYMDISTESESGIEAYRKIIKLKKIR
;
A
#
# COMPACT_ATOMS: atom_id res chain seq x y z
N MET A 1 17.79 -21.29 26.97
CA MET A 1 18.16 -20.73 25.65
C MET A 1 17.53 -19.36 25.55
N PRO A 2 18.26 -18.29 25.18
CA PRO A 2 17.64 -16.98 25.00
C PRO A 2 16.53 -17.08 23.95
N GLU A 3 15.41 -16.43 24.23
CA GLU A 3 14.24 -16.41 23.35
C GLU A 3 14.67 -15.86 21.97
N LYS A 4 14.48 -16.67 20.93
CA LYS A 4 14.90 -16.33 19.57
C LYS A 4 14.08 -15.11 19.10
N PHE A 5 14.71 -13.94 18.99
CA PHE A 5 14.05 -12.75 18.47
C PHE A 5 13.81 -12.88 16.96
N ILE A 6 12.58 -13.21 16.57
CA ILE A 6 12.17 -13.34 15.18
C ILE A 6 11.52 -12.02 14.72
N PRO A 7 12.03 -11.35 13.69
CA PRO A 7 11.41 -10.17 13.09
C PRO A 7 10.09 -10.51 12.36
N LYS A 8 9.00 -10.69 13.12
CA LYS A 8 7.71 -11.21 12.61
C LYS A 8 7.19 -10.46 11.40
N GLU A 9 7.15 -9.12 11.45
CA GLU A 9 6.61 -8.32 10.34
C GLU A 9 7.44 -8.48 9.05
N ALA A 10 8.77 -8.57 9.18
CA ALA A 10 9.65 -8.78 8.04
C ALA A 10 9.52 -10.20 7.47
N LEU A 11 9.37 -11.20 8.34
CA LEU A 11 9.18 -12.59 7.92
C LEU A 11 7.83 -12.78 7.23
N ASP A 12 6.75 -12.24 7.79
CA ASP A 12 5.40 -12.32 7.25
C ASP A 12 5.30 -11.60 5.90
N TYR A 13 6.00 -10.47 5.74
CA TYR A 13 6.10 -9.79 4.46
C TYR A 13 6.64 -10.68 3.33
N ILE A 14 7.64 -11.52 3.60
CA ILE A 14 8.12 -12.49 2.59
C ILE A 14 7.14 -13.66 2.47
N LYS A 15 6.67 -14.23 3.59
CA LYS A 15 5.77 -15.40 3.59
C LYS A 15 4.50 -15.17 2.78
N ASN A 16 3.90 -13.99 2.90
CA ASN A 16 2.64 -13.63 2.25
C ASN A 16 2.76 -13.35 0.75
N LYS A 17 3.98 -13.28 0.19
CA LYS A 17 4.15 -13.06 -1.25
C LYS A 17 3.82 -14.32 -2.05
N ASN A 18 3.08 -14.14 -3.13
CA ASN A 18 2.85 -15.17 -4.14
C ASN A 18 4.07 -15.28 -5.07
N LEU A 19 4.33 -16.47 -5.60
CA LEU A 19 5.39 -16.67 -6.57
C LEU A 19 4.93 -16.13 -7.92
N LYS A 20 5.70 -15.19 -8.49
CA LYS A 20 5.47 -14.66 -9.84
C LYS A 20 6.71 -14.84 -10.68
N VAL A 21 6.61 -15.66 -11.71
CA VAL A 21 7.70 -15.86 -12.67
C VAL A 21 7.89 -14.58 -13.49
N GLY A 22 9.15 -14.16 -13.66
CA GLY A 22 9.51 -13.00 -14.46
C GLY A 22 10.84 -13.24 -15.17
N PHE A 23 10.89 -12.91 -16.45
CA PHE A 23 12.11 -13.04 -17.25
C PHE A 23 13.07 -11.87 -16.98
N SER A 24 12.51 -10.68 -16.77
CA SER A 24 13.21 -9.45 -16.49
C SER A 24 12.77 -8.87 -15.15
N TYR A 25 13.67 -8.12 -14.51
CA TYR A 25 13.30 -7.31 -13.34
C TYR A 25 12.29 -6.20 -13.70
N LYS A 26 12.10 -5.91 -14.99
CA LYS A 26 11.10 -4.96 -15.47
C LYS A 26 9.67 -5.53 -15.56
N ASP A 27 9.51 -6.86 -15.42
CA ASP A 27 8.21 -7.55 -15.55
C ASP A 27 7.33 -7.37 -14.31
N VAL A 28 7.93 -7.52 -13.14
CA VAL A 28 7.30 -7.21 -11.85
C VAL A 28 7.79 -5.82 -11.44
N TRP A 29 6.86 -4.91 -11.21
CA TRP A 29 7.19 -3.48 -11.11
C TRP A 29 6.56 -2.85 -9.88
N ASN A 30 7.30 -1.96 -9.23
CA ASN A 30 6.86 -1.19 -8.07
C ASN A 30 6.08 -2.03 -7.04
N GLU A 31 4.82 -1.68 -6.78
CA GLU A 31 3.96 -2.27 -5.75
C GLU A 31 3.65 -3.74 -5.99
N GLU A 32 3.80 -4.24 -7.23
CA GLU A 32 3.68 -5.68 -7.47
C GLU A 32 4.69 -6.46 -6.64
N HIS A 33 5.86 -5.88 -6.35
CA HIS A 33 6.80 -6.49 -5.43
C HIS A 33 6.25 -6.61 -4.02
N ALA A 34 5.23 -5.87 -3.58
CA ALA A 34 4.63 -6.04 -2.26
C ALA A 34 3.96 -7.42 -2.10
N THR A 35 3.29 -7.89 -3.15
CA THR A 35 2.52 -9.15 -3.14
C THR A 35 3.19 -10.27 -3.92
N ALA A 36 4.18 -9.98 -4.76
CA ALA A 36 4.88 -10.96 -5.58
C ALA A 36 6.35 -11.13 -5.16
N PHE A 37 6.76 -12.39 -4.98
CA PHE A 37 8.14 -12.79 -4.91
C PHE A 37 8.57 -13.22 -6.32
N THR A 38 9.61 -12.57 -6.84
CA THR A 38 10.14 -12.87 -8.17
C THR A 38 11.66 -12.77 -8.18
N VAL A 39 12.29 -13.53 -9.07
CA VAL A 39 13.71 -13.44 -9.38
C VAL A 39 13.84 -13.52 -10.90
N ALA A 40 14.40 -12.48 -11.51
CA ALA A 40 14.55 -12.43 -12.96
C ALA A 40 15.24 -13.69 -13.49
N LYS A 41 14.70 -14.29 -14.56
CA LYS A 41 15.20 -15.52 -15.21
C LYS A 41 15.07 -16.78 -14.36
N ALA A 42 14.40 -16.75 -13.21
CA ALA A 42 13.97 -17.96 -12.51
C ALA A 42 12.63 -18.41 -13.10
N MET A 43 12.69 -19.04 -14.28
CA MET A 43 11.50 -19.40 -15.06
C MET A 43 10.77 -20.65 -14.55
N GLN A 44 11.35 -21.34 -13.55
CA GLN A 44 10.76 -22.51 -12.93
C GLN A 44 10.23 -22.13 -11.53
N ILE A 45 8.99 -22.52 -11.24
CA ILE A 45 8.30 -22.17 -9.97
C ILE A 45 9.03 -22.78 -8.77
N ASP A 46 9.57 -23.98 -8.91
CA ASP A 46 10.29 -24.69 -7.85
C ASP A 46 11.61 -24.00 -7.49
N VAL A 47 12.37 -23.50 -8.47
CA VAL A 47 13.57 -22.66 -8.25
C VAL A 47 13.19 -21.38 -7.50
N LEU A 48 12.09 -20.74 -7.90
CA LEU A 48 11.63 -19.51 -7.26
C LEU A 48 11.12 -19.77 -5.82
N SER A 49 10.43 -20.89 -5.60
CA SER A 49 9.98 -21.36 -4.30
C SER A 49 11.15 -21.62 -3.34
N ASP A 50 12.21 -22.27 -3.80
CA ASP A 50 13.40 -22.53 -2.98
C ASP A 50 14.13 -21.24 -2.61
N MET A 51 14.23 -20.28 -3.54
CA MET A 51 14.80 -18.97 -3.22
C MET A 51 13.96 -18.22 -2.19
N LYS A 52 12.62 -18.27 -2.30
CA LYS A 52 11.72 -17.66 -1.33
C LYS A 52 11.93 -18.27 0.05
N LYS A 53 11.91 -19.61 0.15
CA LYS A 53 12.16 -20.33 1.42
C LYS A 53 13.54 -20.02 2.00
N ALA A 54 14.57 -19.89 1.17
CA ALA A 54 15.90 -19.51 1.63
C ALA A 54 15.94 -18.09 2.20
N VAL A 55 15.20 -17.16 1.61
CA VAL A 55 15.05 -15.79 2.13
C VAL A 55 14.26 -15.78 3.45
N GLU A 56 13.16 -16.54 3.52
CA GLU A 56 12.38 -16.70 4.75
C GLU A 56 13.26 -17.21 5.89
N LYS A 57 14.02 -18.28 5.63
CA LYS A 57 14.96 -18.86 6.60
C LYS A 57 16.08 -17.90 6.98
N ALA A 58 16.57 -17.08 6.04
CA ALA A 58 17.57 -16.06 6.33
C ALA A 58 17.06 -15.00 7.32
N ILE A 59 15.80 -14.59 7.20
CA ILE A 59 15.17 -13.65 8.14
C ILE A 59 14.89 -14.32 9.49
N GLU A 60 14.35 -15.54 9.47
CA GLU A 60 13.96 -16.29 10.66
C GLU A 60 15.15 -16.65 11.55
N ASP A 61 16.27 -17.08 10.95
CA ASP A 61 17.48 -17.50 11.69
C ASP A 61 18.51 -16.36 11.83
N GLY A 62 18.30 -15.20 11.21
CA GLY A 62 19.29 -14.12 11.17
C GLY A 62 20.59 -14.52 10.44
N GLN A 63 20.47 -15.30 9.35
CA GLN A 63 21.63 -15.85 8.65
C GLN A 63 22.49 -14.77 8.00
N SER A 64 23.80 -14.99 7.96
CA SER A 64 24.71 -14.16 7.14
C SER A 64 24.55 -14.44 5.65
N PHE A 65 25.04 -13.55 4.79
CA PHE A 65 25.07 -13.80 3.34
C PHE A 65 25.89 -15.06 2.98
N GLU A 66 27.00 -15.31 3.67
CA GLU A 66 27.84 -16.49 3.37
C GLU A 66 27.11 -17.79 3.75
N SER A 67 26.37 -17.79 4.86
CA SER A 67 25.51 -18.91 5.25
C SER A 67 24.37 -19.12 4.25
N PHE A 68 23.66 -18.05 3.88
CA PHE A 68 22.60 -18.09 2.86
C PHE A 68 23.12 -18.68 1.54
N LYS A 69 24.26 -18.19 1.06
CA LYS A 69 24.91 -18.64 -0.16
C LYS A 69 25.28 -20.12 -0.10
N LYS A 70 25.94 -20.55 1.00
CA LYS A 70 26.35 -21.95 1.21
C LYS A 70 25.16 -22.90 1.14
N ASN A 71 24.02 -22.48 1.69
CA ASN A 71 22.81 -23.31 1.77
C ASN A 71 22.07 -23.41 0.43
N ILE A 72 21.89 -22.30 -0.30
CA ILE A 72 21.04 -22.28 -1.51
C ILE A 72 21.78 -22.66 -2.79
N ARG A 73 23.10 -22.43 -2.86
CA ARG A 73 23.89 -22.66 -4.09
C ARG A 73 23.80 -24.10 -4.61
N PRO A 74 23.99 -25.17 -3.80
CA PRO A 74 23.92 -26.54 -4.30
C PRO A 74 22.56 -26.88 -4.94
N THR A 75 21.46 -26.45 -4.31
CA THR A 75 20.10 -26.64 -4.83
C THR A 75 19.91 -25.95 -6.18
N LEU A 76 20.36 -24.71 -6.32
CA LEU A 76 20.24 -23.97 -7.59
C LEU A 76 21.10 -24.59 -8.70
N GLN A 77 22.29 -25.13 -8.37
CA GLN A 77 23.14 -25.84 -9.31
C GLN A 77 22.48 -27.14 -9.79
N GLN A 78 21.92 -27.94 -8.86
CA GLN A 78 21.21 -29.17 -9.18
C GLN A 78 20.01 -28.92 -10.09
N LYS A 79 19.27 -27.83 -9.84
CA LYS A 79 18.13 -27.40 -10.68
C LYS A 79 18.55 -26.69 -11.97
N GLY A 80 19.84 -26.64 -12.27
CA GLY A 80 20.36 -26.05 -13.50
C GLY A 80 20.23 -24.53 -13.58
N TRP A 81 19.91 -23.84 -12.47
CA TRP A 81 19.85 -22.38 -12.39
C TRP A 81 21.20 -21.78 -11.94
N TRP A 82 22.28 -22.07 -12.65
CA TRP A 82 23.62 -21.55 -12.31
C TRP A 82 24.45 -21.22 -13.55
N GLY A 83 25.32 -20.21 -13.43
CA GLY A 83 26.21 -19.80 -14.51
C GLY A 83 25.49 -19.01 -15.61
N LYS A 84 26.06 -19.04 -16.82
CA LYS A 84 25.44 -18.45 -18.02
C LYS A 84 24.76 -19.54 -18.83
N LYS A 85 23.57 -19.27 -19.37
CA LYS A 85 22.85 -20.15 -20.28
C LYS A 85 22.14 -19.32 -21.34
N GLN A 86 21.96 -19.89 -22.53
CA GLN A 86 21.04 -19.34 -23.52
C GLN A 86 19.61 -19.49 -23.01
N MET A 87 18.81 -18.43 -23.18
CA MET A 87 17.39 -18.42 -22.88
C MET A 87 16.64 -17.60 -23.90
N THR A 88 15.44 -18.04 -24.26
CA THR A 88 14.51 -17.26 -25.09
C THR A 88 13.71 -16.33 -24.20
N ASP A 89 13.71 -15.04 -24.52
CA ASP A 89 12.84 -14.06 -23.88
C ASP A 89 11.39 -14.26 -24.34
N PRO A 90 10.44 -14.61 -23.45
CA PRO A 90 9.06 -14.89 -23.85
C PRO A 90 8.32 -13.68 -24.42
N LEU A 91 8.78 -12.45 -24.11
CA LEU A 91 8.13 -11.24 -24.62
C LEU A 91 8.60 -10.89 -26.04
N THR A 92 9.88 -11.10 -26.34
CA THR A 92 10.49 -10.65 -27.60
C THR A 92 10.81 -11.78 -28.57
N GLY A 93 10.79 -13.04 -28.12
CA GLY A 93 11.18 -14.22 -28.90
C GLY A 93 12.69 -14.34 -29.14
N ARG A 94 13.51 -13.42 -28.63
CA ARG A 94 14.96 -13.39 -28.89
C ARG A 94 15.73 -14.28 -27.92
N GLU A 95 16.76 -14.95 -28.43
CA GLU A 95 17.74 -15.64 -27.59
C GLU A 95 18.68 -14.63 -26.93
N VAL A 96 18.97 -14.85 -25.65
CA VAL A 96 19.90 -14.03 -24.88
C VAL A 96 20.81 -14.90 -24.02
N ASP A 97 22.07 -14.48 -23.92
CA ASP A 97 23.03 -15.00 -22.96
C ASP A 97 22.66 -14.57 -21.53
N ALA A 98 21.79 -15.37 -20.90
CA ALA A 98 21.26 -15.12 -19.58
C ALA A 98 22.28 -15.54 -18.50
N GLN A 99 22.73 -14.57 -17.70
CA GLN A 99 23.37 -14.86 -16.43
C GLN A 99 22.32 -15.37 -15.44
N LEU A 100 22.31 -16.67 -15.13
CA LEU A 100 21.54 -17.34 -14.05
C LEU A 100 22.27 -17.17 -12.71
N GLY A 101 22.25 -18.14 -11.80
CA GLY A 101 22.91 -18.04 -10.49
C GLY A 101 24.40 -17.68 -10.55
N SER A 102 24.81 -16.78 -9.66
CA SER A 102 26.21 -16.44 -9.35
C SER A 102 26.29 -15.81 -7.97
N ASP A 103 27.46 -15.81 -7.33
CA ASP A 103 27.68 -15.20 -6.00
C ASP A 103 27.21 -13.74 -5.95
N ARG A 104 27.51 -12.96 -7.01
CA ARG A 104 27.06 -11.57 -7.12
C ARG A 104 25.53 -11.46 -7.18
N ARG A 105 24.87 -12.31 -7.97
CA ARG A 105 23.40 -12.28 -8.07
C ARG A 105 22.73 -12.75 -6.78
N LEU A 106 23.25 -13.80 -6.15
CA LEU A 106 22.77 -14.23 -4.83
C LEU A 106 22.88 -13.10 -3.80
N ARG A 107 23.99 -12.34 -3.81
CA ARG A 107 24.16 -11.17 -2.92
C ARG A 107 23.09 -10.11 -3.17
N THR A 108 22.76 -9.83 -4.43
CA THR A 108 21.67 -8.90 -4.76
C THR A 108 20.31 -9.43 -4.29
N ILE A 109 19.99 -10.69 -4.57
CA ILE A 109 18.72 -11.32 -4.16
C ILE A 109 18.57 -11.27 -2.65
N TYR A 110 19.61 -11.69 -1.92
CA TYR A 110 19.66 -11.64 -0.46
C TYR A 110 19.46 -10.21 0.06
N ASN A 111 20.29 -9.27 -0.39
CA ASN A 111 20.28 -7.91 0.15
C ASN A 111 18.96 -7.17 -0.14
N VAL A 112 18.43 -7.28 -1.35
CA VAL A 112 17.19 -6.57 -1.74
C VAL A 112 16.01 -7.11 -0.94
N ASN A 113 15.82 -8.43 -0.90
CA ASN A 113 14.68 -9.02 -0.20
C ASN A 113 14.73 -8.76 1.31
N LEU A 114 15.89 -8.98 1.96
CA LEU A 114 16.00 -8.73 3.40
C LEU A 114 15.81 -7.26 3.73
N ARG A 115 16.40 -6.34 2.96
CA ARG A 115 16.25 -4.91 3.23
C ARG A 115 14.81 -4.44 3.03
N SER A 116 14.15 -4.85 1.94
CA SER A 116 12.73 -4.53 1.75
C SER A 116 11.86 -5.08 2.89
N ALA A 117 12.12 -6.31 3.33
CA ALA A 117 11.39 -6.93 4.45
C ALA A 117 11.61 -6.19 5.78
N TYR A 118 12.86 -5.86 6.14
CA TYR A 118 13.15 -5.11 7.35
C TYR A 118 12.58 -3.69 7.30
N GLN A 119 12.63 -3.04 6.14
CA GLN A 119 12.06 -1.72 5.94
C GLN A 119 10.52 -1.74 6.05
N LYS A 120 9.85 -2.78 5.54
CA LYS A 120 8.41 -3.01 5.78
C LYS A 120 8.11 -3.13 7.27
N GLY A 121 8.81 -3.99 7.99
CA GLY A 121 8.60 -4.14 9.44
C GLY A 121 8.89 -2.85 10.22
N GLN A 122 9.93 -2.10 9.84
CA GLN A 122 10.23 -0.80 10.42
C GLN A 122 9.12 0.23 10.14
N TYR A 123 8.59 0.24 8.92
CA TYR A 123 7.46 1.09 8.55
C TYR A 123 6.24 0.75 9.40
N GLU A 124 5.84 -0.52 9.50
CA GLU A 124 4.65 -0.92 10.26
C GLU A 124 4.75 -0.58 11.75
N ARG A 125 5.91 -0.80 12.36
CA ARG A 125 6.11 -0.43 13.78
C ARG A 125 6.05 1.06 14.00
N THR A 126 6.65 1.84 13.09
CA THR A 126 6.54 3.31 13.14
C THR A 126 5.07 3.70 12.95
N MET A 127 4.46 3.10 11.93
CA MET A 127 3.05 2.94 11.56
C MET A 127 2.07 2.58 12.66
N ALA A 128 2.52 2.12 13.81
CA ALA A 128 1.64 1.73 14.90
C ALA A 128 1.79 2.65 16.11
N SER A 129 2.85 3.46 16.14
CA SER A 129 3.25 4.21 17.32
C SER A 129 2.84 5.68 17.24
N ASP A 130 1.79 6.08 17.95
CA ASP A 130 1.38 7.50 18.00
C ASP A 130 2.44 8.41 18.62
N MET A 131 3.29 7.86 19.49
CA MET A 131 4.39 8.59 20.15
C MET A 131 5.46 9.11 19.18
N HIS A 132 5.53 8.53 17.97
CA HIS A 132 6.53 8.89 16.96
C HIS A 132 5.83 9.48 15.72
N PRO A 133 5.33 10.72 15.74
CA PRO A 133 4.58 11.28 14.61
C PRO A 133 5.43 11.51 13.35
N TYR A 134 6.76 11.41 13.44
CA TYR A 134 7.67 11.69 12.32
C TYR A 134 8.50 10.48 11.89
N LEU A 135 8.87 10.48 10.62
CA LEU A 135 9.92 9.66 10.04
C LEU A 135 11.13 10.51 9.72
N MET A 136 12.32 9.97 9.95
CA MET A 136 13.58 10.57 9.53
C MET A 136 14.30 9.67 8.52
N TYR A 137 14.67 10.23 7.38
CA TYR A 137 15.51 9.55 6.38
C TYR A 137 16.96 9.52 6.85
N ARG A 138 17.60 8.35 6.81
CA ARG A 138 19.02 8.20 7.16
C ARG A 138 19.80 7.40 6.12
N VAL A 139 21.02 7.85 5.86
CA VAL A 139 21.97 7.07 5.03
C VAL A 139 22.61 5.95 5.85
N GLY A 140 22.76 4.79 5.22
CA GLY A 140 23.41 3.62 5.82
C GLY A 140 24.93 3.60 5.62
N ASN A 141 25.57 2.46 5.88
CA ASN A 141 27.01 2.27 5.73
C ASN A 141 27.43 1.87 4.30
N SER A 142 26.91 2.56 3.27
CA SER A 142 27.42 2.34 1.91
C SER A 142 28.75 3.06 1.75
N GLN A 143 29.70 2.48 1.02
CA GLN A 143 30.96 3.17 0.72
C GLN A 143 30.74 4.38 -0.20
N LYS A 144 29.77 4.27 -1.12
CA LYS A 144 29.38 5.34 -2.02
C LYS A 144 27.88 5.58 -1.88
N HIS A 145 27.51 6.83 -1.70
CA HIS A 145 26.13 7.29 -1.65
C HIS A 145 25.81 8.09 -2.90
N ARG A 146 24.55 8.03 -3.34
CA ARG A 146 24.05 8.98 -4.35
C ARG A 146 23.91 10.35 -3.69
N GLU A 147 24.26 11.41 -4.41
CA GLU A 147 24.19 12.79 -3.89
C GLU A 147 22.79 13.14 -3.38
N GLN A 148 21.74 12.67 -4.07
CA GLN A 148 20.36 12.87 -3.64
C GLN A 148 20.09 12.25 -2.26
N HIS A 149 20.66 11.06 -1.98
CA HIS A 149 20.44 10.37 -0.71
C HIS A 149 21.17 11.07 0.44
N LEU A 150 22.35 11.65 0.17
CA LEU A 150 23.05 12.52 1.13
C LEU A 150 22.26 13.81 1.38
N ALA A 151 21.64 14.36 0.32
CA ALA A 151 20.75 15.51 0.45
C ALA A 151 19.49 15.20 1.28
N TRP A 152 19.04 13.95 1.33
CA TRP A 152 17.93 13.52 2.20
C TRP A 152 18.35 13.11 3.61
N ASP A 153 19.64 12.94 3.92
CA ASP A 153 20.07 12.55 5.27
C ASP A 153 19.64 13.60 6.30
N GLY A 154 18.98 13.15 7.37
CA GLY A 154 18.44 14.02 8.41
C GLY A 154 17.15 14.76 8.02
N LEU A 155 16.53 14.44 6.89
CA LEU A 155 15.18 14.92 6.56
C LEU A 155 14.16 14.26 7.49
N ILE A 156 13.45 15.07 8.27
CA ILE A 156 12.39 14.67 9.21
C ILE A 156 11.06 15.21 8.68
N LEU A 157 10.13 14.32 8.36
CA LEU A 157 8.79 14.69 7.87
C LEU A 157 7.72 13.94 8.65
N PRO A 158 6.48 14.46 8.70
CA PRO A 158 5.33 13.70 9.18
C PRO A 158 5.23 12.33 8.52
N LYS A 159 4.69 11.35 9.22
CA LYS A 159 4.52 9.97 8.71
C LYS A 159 3.69 9.88 7.43
N ASP A 160 2.72 10.77 7.29
CA ASP A 160 1.77 10.88 6.18
C ASP A 160 2.26 11.80 5.06
N ASP A 161 3.49 12.33 5.16
CA ASP A 161 4.05 13.18 4.12
C ASP A 161 4.19 12.41 2.78
N PRO A 162 3.69 12.96 1.65
CA PRO A 162 3.75 12.31 0.35
C PRO A 162 5.15 11.94 -0.13
N PHE A 163 6.21 12.58 0.39
CA PHE A 163 7.59 12.22 0.12
C PHE A 163 7.86 10.72 0.37
N TRP A 164 7.28 10.14 1.42
CA TRP A 164 7.49 8.73 1.75
C TRP A 164 6.90 7.79 0.72
N ASN A 165 5.89 8.20 -0.05
CA ASN A 165 5.26 7.34 -1.03
C ASN A 165 6.28 6.81 -2.02
N ASN A 166 7.21 7.65 -2.51
CA ASN A 166 8.19 7.31 -3.54
C ASN A 166 9.64 7.28 -3.05
N HIS A 167 9.99 7.87 -1.90
CA HIS A 167 11.37 7.94 -1.41
C HIS A 167 11.69 6.99 -0.23
N PHE A 168 10.74 6.15 0.19
CA PHE A 168 10.97 5.24 1.32
C PHE A 168 11.98 4.13 0.95
N PRO A 169 13.10 3.98 1.69
CA PRO A 169 14.12 2.99 1.37
C PRO A 169 13.63 1.54 1.40
N PRO A 170 14.25 0.64 0.61
CA PRO A 170 15.42 0.88 -0.24
C PRO A 170 15.08 1.57 -1.57
N ASN A 171 15.86 2.60 -1.93
CA ASN A 171 15.68 3.38 -3.16
C ASN A 171 16.44 2.81 -4.39
N GLY A 172 16.78 1.52 -4.34
CA GLY A 172 17.51 0.84 -5.42
C GLY A 172 18.39 -0.33 -4.96
N TYR A 173 18.94 -1.04 -5.94
CA TYR A 173 19.91 -2.12 -5.69
C TYR A 173 21.12 -1.62 -4.90
N GLY A 174 21.47 -2.35 -3.83
CA GLY A 174 22.59 -2.00 -2.96
C GLY A 174 22.36 -0.80 -2.04
N CYS A 175 21.17 -0.19 -2.06
CA CYS A 175 20.83 0.89 -1.14
C CYS A 175 20.83 0.38 0.30
N LYS A 176 21.52 1.09 1.19
CA LYS A 176 21.56 0.78 2.62
C LYS A 176 20.88 1.81 3.51
N CYS A 177 20.28 2.83 2.91
CA CYS A 177 19.50 3.84 3.61
C CYS A 177 18.31 3.20 4.34
N TYR A 178 17.85 3.86 5.39
CA TYR A 178 16.77 3.40 6.26
C TYR A 178 15.99 4.58 6.81
N THR A 179 14.89 4.29 7.48
CA THR A 179 14.08 5.30 8.19
C THR A 179 14.12 5.08 9.68
N ARG A 180 13.99 6.16 10.43
CA ARG A 180 13.94 6.15 11.89
C ARG A 180 12.69 6.86 12.37
N ALA A 181 11.94 6.24 13.28
CA ALA A 181 10.83 6.87 13.97
C ALA A 181 11.34 7.98 14.90
N VAL A 182 10.70 9.14 14.91
CA VAL A 182 11.11 10.32 15.69
C VAL A 182 9.91 10.87 16.47
N THR A 183 10.12 11.13 17.77
CA THR A 183 9.15 11.80 18.65
C THR A 183 9.19 13.31 18.46
N GLU A 184 8.12 14.02 18.85
CA GLU A 184 8.09 15.49 18.82
C GLU A 184 9.25 16.12 19.58
N ALA A 185 9.47 15.71 20.84
CA ALA A 185 10.56 16.23 21.66
C ALA A 185 11.94 16.00 21.01
N ARG A 186 12.14 14.86 20.34
CA ARG A 186 13.39 14.57 19.64
C ARG A 186 13.56 15.41 18.38
N LYS A 187 12.47 15.66 17.63
CA LYS A 187 12.47 16.59 16.49
C LYS A 187 12.90 17.99 16.95
N GLN A 188 12.26 18.54 17.99
CA GLN A 188 12.59 19.86 18.54
C GLN A 188 14.05 19.95 18.99
N ARG A 189 14.55 18.91 19.68
CA ARG A 189 15.97 18.85 20.04
C ARG A 189 16.87 18.90 18.81
N TYR A 190 16.55 18.14 17.76
CA TYR A 190 17.34 18.13 16.53
C TYR A 190 17.24 19.42 15.71
N GLU A 191 16.13 20.15 15.79
CA GLU A 191 16.00 21.50 15.22
C GLU A 191 17.02 22.46 15.87
N ASN A 192 17.14 22.41 17.20
CA ASN A 192 18.05 23.28 17.95
C ASN A 192 19.53 22.85 17.82
N GLU A 193 19.82 21.59 18.13
CA GLU A 193 21.19 21.08 18.31
C GLU A 193 21.78 20.45 17.04
N GLY A 194 20.94 20.02 16.09
CA GLY A 194 21.32 19.09 15.04
C GLY A 194 21.59 17.66 15.55
N ILE A 195 21.86 16.75 14.64
CA ILE A 195 22.21 15.36 14.94
C ILE A 195 23.73 15.25 15.05
N LYS A 196 24.22 14.84 16.22
CA LYS A 196 25.64 14.53 16.41
C LYS A 196 26.00 13.25 15.64
N VAL A 197 26.95 13.37 14.72
CA VAL A 197 27.48 12.27 13.94
C VAL A 197 28.89 11.98 14.46
N PRO A 198 29.16 10.75 14.95
CA PRO A 198 30.50 10.40 15.38
C PRO A 198 31.46 10.34 14.17
N PRO A 199 32.75 10.62 14.36
CA PRO A 199 33.76 10.39 13.33
C PRO A 199 33.87 8.90 13.01
N ALA A 200 34.36 8.59 11.81
CA ALA A 200 34.71 7.23 11.42
C ALA A 200 35.96 6.75 12.16
N ALA A 201 36.25 5.44 12.07
CA ALA A 201 37.37 4.82 12.76
C ALA A 201 38.74 5.36 12.31
N ASP A 202 38.83 5.92 11.09
CA ASP A 202 40.02 6.59 10.56
C ASP A 202 40.11 8.07 10.98
N GLY A 203 39.24 8.52 11.90
CA GLY A 203 39.16 9.90 12.37
C GLY A 203 38.51 10.86 11.37
N SER A 204 38.12 10.40 10.19
CA SER A 204 37.49 11.23 9.17
C SER A 204 36.00 11.42 9.43
N GLY A 205 35.45 12.53 8.95
CA GLY A 205 34.04 12.86 9.10
C GLY A 205 33.65 13.22 10.54
N GLY A 206 32.38 13.00 10.87
CA GLY A 206 31.77 13.44 12.13
C GLY A 206 31.27 14.90 12.09
N GLY A 207 30.71 15.35 13.20
CA GLY A 207 30.21 16.72 13.36
C GLY A 207 28.72 16.79 13.68
N THR A 208 28.09 17.88 13.27
CA THR A 208 26.66 18.13 13.53
C THR A 208 25.90 18.21 12.22
N LEU A 209 25.06 17.22 11.94
CA LEU A 209 24.15 17.23 10.80
C LEU A 209 22.91 18.08 11.12
N ARG A 210 22.71 19.18 10.40
CA ARG A 210 21.49 19.99 10.49
C ARG A 210 20.33 19.24 9.85
N ILE A 211 19.22 19.14 10.56
CA ILE A 211 18.03 18.48 10.03
C ILE A 211 17.29 19.37 9.04
N LYS A 212 16.40 18.75 8.26
CA LYS A 212 15.49 19.43 7.33
C LYS A 212 14.09 18.99 7.69
N THR A 213 13.14 19.92 7.68
CA THR A 213 11.73 19.67 8.06
C THR A 213 10.74 19.96 6.94
N LYS A 214 11.25 20.30 5.76
CA LYS A 214 10.47 20.49 4.54
C LYS A 214 11.01 19.54 3.47
N ALA A 215 10.10 18.87 2.77
CA ALA A 215 10.48 18.01 1.67
C ALA A 215 11.16 18.85 0.58
N PRO A 216 12.29 18.39 0.02
CA PRO A 216 12.93 19.10 -1.09
C PRO A 216 12.01 19.08 -2.33
N PRO A 217 12.08 20.09 -3.20
CA PRO A 217 11.35 20.04 -4.46
C PRO A 217 11.82 18.85 -5.30
N ASP A 218 10.87 18.03 -5.72
CA ASP A 218 11.17 16.82 -6.47
C ASP A 218 11.66 17.17 -7.89
N LYS A 219 12.87 16.70 -8.21
CA LYS A 219 13.34 16.65 -9.60
C LYS A 219 13.00 15.29 -10.17
N TYR A 220 12.32 15.27 -11.31
CA TYR A 220 11.90 14.04 -11.98
C TYR A 220 12.71 13.80 -13.27
N ARG A 221 12.82 12.53 -13.65
CA ARG A 221 13.25 12.10 -14.98
C ARG A 221 12.22 11.15 -15.57
N ASN A 222 12.07 11.14 -16.89
CA ASN A 222 11.22 10.18 -17.57
C ASN A 222 11.96 8.84 -17.70
N TYR A 223 11.23 7.74 -17.53
CA TYR A 223 11.72 6.38 -17.75
C TYR A 223 10.68 5.57 -18.50
N PHE A 224 11.08 4.94 -19.59
CA PHE A 224 10.24 4.07 -20.38
C PHE A 224 10.49 2.60 -20.00
N ASN A 225 9.47 1.94 -19.48
CA ASN A 225 9.50 0.50 -19.27
C ASN A 225 9.08 -0.22 -20.55
N GLU A 226 10.06 -0.54 -21.39
CA GLU A 226 9.87 -1.24 -22.68
C GLU A 226 9.07 -2.55 -22.56
N ARG A 227 9.10 -3.22 -21.41
CA ARG A 227 8.39 -4.49 -21.22
C ARG A 227 6.91 -4.33 -20.88
N LYS A 228 6.55 -3.18 -20.32
CA LYS A 228 5.17 -2.82 -19.98
C LYS A 228 4.56 -1.80 -20.95
N GLY A 229 5.37 -1.18 -21.80
CA GLY A 229 4.94 -0.09 -22.68
C GLY A 229 4.58 1.20 -21.93
N THR A 230 5.02 1.35 -20.67
CA THR A 230 4.64 2.49 -19.81
C THR A 230 5.76 3.53 -19.73
N LEU A 231 5.37 4.80 -19.76
CA LEU A 231 6.26 5.95 -19.49
C LEU A 231 5.96 6.48 -18.08
N GLU A 232 6.97 6.52 -17.22
CA GLU A 232 6.82 6.95 -15.83
C GLU A 232 7.74 8.13 -15.51
N ARG A 233 7.27 9.02 -14.61
CA ARG A 233 8.10 10.06 -14.00
C ARG A 233 8.73 9.52 -12.71
N LEU A 234 10.06 9.40 -12.70
CA LEU A 234 10.83 8.90 -11.58
C LEU A 234 11.54 10.03 -10.84
N PRO A 235 11.45 10.10 -9.50
CA PRO A 235 12.27 11.01 -8.74
C PRO A 235 13.77 10.74 -8.97
N GLN A 236 14.55 11.81 -9.10
CA GLN A 236 16.00 11.71 -9.21
C GLN A 236 16.59 11.05 -7.95
N GLY A 237 17.61 10.21 -8.15
CA GLY A 237 18.21 9.43 -7.07
C GLY A 237 17.50 8.10 -6.77
N ILE A 238 16.37 7.81 -7.40
CA ILE A 238 15.65 6.54 -7.25
C ILE A 238 15.85 5.64 -8.47
N THR A 239 16.10 4.36 -8.21
CA THR A 239 16.23 3.35 -9.25
C THR A 239 14.83 2.97 -9.76
N PRO A 240 14.62 2.82 -11.09
CA PRO A 240 13.34 2.34 -11.62
C PRO A 240 12.90 1.04 -10.94
N GLY A 241 11.62 0.94 -10.56
CA GLY A 241 11.07 -0.21 -9.83
C GLY A 241 11.20 -0.13 -8.31
N PHE A 242 11.91 0.88 -7.79
CA PHE A 242 12.05 1.17 -6.35
C PHE A 242 11.41 2.50 -5.93
N ASN A 243 10.77 3.20 -6.87
CA ASN A 243 10.03 4.43 -6.64
C ASN A 243 8.68 4.13 -6.00
N TRP A 244 8.67 3.38 -4.89
CA TRP A 244 7.51 3.00 -4.10
C TRP A 244 7.84 2.62 -2.66
N ASN A 245 6.87 2.79 -1.78
CA ASN A 245 7.02 2.53 -0.36
C ASN A 245 6.74 1.05 -0.05
N GLN A 246 7.81 0.28 0.19
CA GLN A 246 7.71 -1.13 0.58
C GLN A 246 6.82 -1.37 1.80
N GLY A 247 6.80 -0.40 2.72
CA GLY A 247 6.00 -0.36 3.94
C GLY A 247 4.51 -0.23 3.70
N GLN A 248 4.14 0.45 2.63
CA GLN A 248 2.77 0.79 2.28
C GLN A 248 2.26 -0.21 1.25
N THR A 249 1.56 -1.23 1.74
CA THR A 249 0.71 -2.08 0.91
C THR A 249 -0.50 -1.23 0.53
N GLY A 250 -0.47 -0.62 -0.66
CA GLY A 250 -1.55 0.23 -1.17
C GLY A 250 -1.13 1.69 -1.30
N ARG A 251 -0.45 2.02 -2.40
CA ARG A 251 -0.30 3.41 -2.86
C ARG A 251 -1.54 3.97 -3.52
N THR A 252 -2.50 3.10 -3.83
CA THR A 252 -3.72 3.44 -4.52
C THR A 252 -4.40 4.63 -3.83
N ILE A 253 -4.57 4.59 -2.51
CA ILE A 253 -5.21 5.68 -1.78
C ILE A 253 -4.40 7.00 -1.85
N PRO A 254 -3.11 7.09 -1.44
CA PRO A 254 -2.35 8.33 -1.56
C PRO A 254 -2.21 8.86 -3.00
N VAL A 255 -2.05 7.96 -3.98
CA VAL A 255 -1.95 8.35 -5.40
C VAL A 255 -3.26 8.92 -5.90
N LEU A 256 -4.38 8.28 -5.58
CA LEU A 256 -5.71 8.79 -5.91
C LEU A 256 -5.99 10.11 -5.20
N GLN A 257 -5.58 10.28 -3.93
CA GLN A 257 -5.75 11.54 -3.21
C GLN A 257 -4.99 12.68 -3.89
N GLU A 258 -3.71 12.46 -4.22
CA GLU A 258 -2.90 13.48 -4.89
C GLU A 258 -3.40 13.74 -6.33
N CYS A 259 -3.86 12.71 -7.04
CA CYS A 259 -4.48 12.84 -8.36
C CYS A 259 -5.73 13.73 -8.30
N LEU A 260 -6.65 13.44 -7.38
CA LEU A 260 -7.90 14.19 -7.22
C LEU A 260 -7.65 15.60 -6.72
N LYS A 261 -6.72 15.78 -5.77
CA LYS A 261 -6.30 17.11 -5.29
C LYS A 261 -5.76 17.95 -6.44
N LYS A 262 -4.88 17.41 -7.29
CA LYS A 262 -4.37 18.12 -8.47
C LYS A 262 -5.45 18.38 -9.50
N ALA A 263 -6.31 17.41 -9.77
CA ALA A 263 -7.45 17.59 -10.67
C ALA A 263 -8.37 18.71 -10.17
N GLN A 264 -8.60 18.81 -8.86
CA GLN A 264 -9.40 19.88 -8.27
C GLN A 264 -8.75 21.26 -8.40
N GLN A 265 -7.43 21.33 -8.25
CA GLN A 265 -6.67 22.58 -8.31
C GLN A 265 -6.46 23.08 -9.76
N GLU A 266 -6.09 22.19 -10.66
CA GLU A 266 -5.65 22.54 -12.02
C GLU A 266 -6.77 22.36 -13.05
N MET A 267 -7.75 21.49 -12.80
CA MET A 267 -8.81 21.10 -13.74
C MET A 267 -10.20 20.97 -13.06
N PRO A 268 -10.68 21.97 -12.31
CA PRO A 268 -11.89 21.85 -11.49
C PRO A 268 -13.17 21.54 -12.27
N GLN A 269 -13.23 21.88 -13.57
CA GLN A 269 -14.38 21.58 -14.43
C GLN A 269 -14.43 20.12 -14.87
N GLU A 270 -13.28 19.42 -14.88
CA GLU A 270 -13.14 18.04 -15.37
C GLU A 270 -13.06 17.01 -14.23
N ILE A 271 -13.16 17.45 -12.97
CA ILE A 271 -12.97 16.56 -11.82
C ILE A 271 -13.95 15.38 -11.80
N ASP A 272 -15.21 15.61 -12.16
CA ASP A 272 -16.22 14.56 -12.21
C ASP A 272 -15.90 13.55 -13.34
N ALA A 273 -15.32 14.00 -14.45
CA ALA A 273 -14.85 13.12 -15.52
C ALA A 273 -13.64 12.28 -15.05
N VAL A 274 -12.68 12.90 -14.35
CA VAL A 274 -11.56 12.19 -13.73
C VAL A 274 -12.06 11.13 -12.75
N ILE A 275 -12.97 11.49 -11.84
CA ILE A 275 -13.59 10.55 -10.89
C ILE A 275 -14.25 9.38 -11.63
N LYS A 276 -15.03 9.66 -12.68
CA LYS A 276 -15.68 8.63 -13.48
C LYS A 276 -14.68 7.70 -14.18
N THR A 277 -13.58 8.23 -14.69
CA THR A 277 -12.48 7.42 -15.26
C THR A 277 -11.86 6.51 -14.20
N LEU A 278 -11.63 7.02 -12.98
CA LEU A 278 -11.08 6.23 -11.88
C LEU A 278 -12.07 5.13 -11.44
N GLN A 279 -13.36 5.44 -11.31
CA GLN A 279 -14.41 4.47 -10.98
C GLN A 279 -14.53 3.34 -12.02
N ASN A 280 -14.33 3.66 -13.30
CA ASN A 280 -14.44 2.71 -14.40
C ASN A 280 -13.13 1.99 -14.74
N SER A 281 -12.04 2.30 -14.03
CA SER A 281 -10.75 1.65 -14.23
C SER A 281 -10.84 0.17 -13.91
N THR A 282 -10.55 -0.69 -14.89
CA THR A 282 -10.47 -2.13 -14.70
C THR A 282 -9.43 -2.50 -13.65
N ILE A 283 -8.32 -1.75 -13.58
CA ILE A 283 -7.25 -1.96 -12.61
C ILE A 283 -7.78 -1.84 -11.17
N TYR A 284 -8.50 -0.76 -10.85
CA TYR A 284 -9.01 -0.55 -9.49
C TYR A 284 -10.16 -1.50 -9.14
N ARG A 285 -10.97 -1.88 -10.14
CA ARG A 285 -12.01 -2.90 -9.97
C ARG A 285 -11.41 -4.28 -9.69
N ASP A 286 -10.35 -4.65 -10.39
CA ASP A 286 -9.62 -5.91 -10.17
C ASP A 286 -8.92 -5.90 -8.81
N GLU A 287 -8.33 -4.77 -8.39
CA GLU A 287 -7.76 -4.59 -7.05
C GLU A 287 -8.82 -4.78 -5.95
N LEU A 288 -10.00 -4.17 -6.10
CA LEU A 288 -11.13 -4.37 -5.17
C LEU A 288 -11.58 -5.83 -5.14
N SER A 289 -11.72 -6.47 -6.31
CA SER A 289 -12.12 -7.88 -6.41
C SER A 289 -11.12 -8.79 -5.69
N ALA A 290 -9.83 -8.58 -5.91
CA ALA A 290 -8.76 -9.31 -5.24
C ALA A 290 -8.75 -9.07 -3.72
N PHE A 291 -8.97 -7.82 -3.28
CA PHE A 291 -9.07 -7.46 -1.87
C PHE A 291 -10.23 -8.17 -1.17
N VAL A 292 -11.42 -8.21 -1.79
CA VAL A 292 -12.58 -8.94 -1.27
C VAL A 292 -12.27 -10.43 -1.20
N ASP A 293 -11.69 -11.00 -2.25
CA ASP A 293 -11.34 -12.43 -2.29
C ASP A 293 -10.32 -12.81 -1.21
N GLU A 294 -9.32 -11.96 -1.00
CA GLU A 294 -8.36 -12.08 0.09
C GLU A 294 -9.04 -11.97 1.45
N ALA A 295 -10.03 -11.07 1.62
CA ALA A 295 -10.76 -10.92 2.87
C ALA A 295 -11.49 -12.19 3.30
N TYR A 296 -12.22 -12.83 2.39
CA TYR A 296 -12.89 -14.11 2.65
C TYR A 296 -11.87 -15.22 2.94
N LYS A 297 -10.82 -15.34 2.13
CA LYS A 297 -9.76 -16.34 2.35
C LYS A 297 -9.09 -16.16 3.71
N ASN A 298 -8.76 -14.93 4.09
CA ASN A 298 -8.11 -14.62 5.36
C ASN A 298 -9.01 -14.93 6.56
N LYS A 299 -10.33 -14.79 6.40
CA LYS A 299 -11.29 -15.18 7.44
C LYS A 299 -11.30 -16.69 7.66
N GLU A 300 -11.32 -17.48 6.60
CA GLU A 300 -11.31 -18.95 6.67
C GLU A 300 -10.09 -19.50 7.44
N ILE A 301 -8.95 -18.82 7.31
CA ILE A 301 -7.70 -19.21 7.98
C ILE A 301 -7.39 -18.41 9.26
N ASN A 302 -8.36 -17.64 9.79
CA ASN A 302 -8.21 -16.79 10.98
C ASN A 302 -7.00 -15.81 10.95
N ARG A 303 -6.69 -15.25 9.77
CA ARG A 303 -5.63 -14.24 9.55
C ARG A 303 -6.17 -12.90 9.09
N VAL A 304 -7.16 -12.37 9.82
CA VAL A 304 -7.81 -11.11 9.47
C VAL A 304 -6.86 -9.93 9.73
N ASN A 305 -6.57 -9.15 8.69
CA ASN A 305 -5.92 -7.85 8.85
C ASN A 305 -7.01 -6.77 9.00
N THR A 306 -7.24 -6.32 10.23
CA THR A 306 -8.30 -5.34 10.53
C THR A 306 -8.01 -3.94 10.01
N ARG A 307 -6.76 -3.67 9.59
CA ARG A 307 -6.28 -2.35 9.16
C ARG A 307 -6.02 -2.28 7.65
N ASN A 308 -6.29 -3.35 6.92
CA ASN A 308 -6.16 -3.34 5.47
C ASN A 308 -7.35 -2.62 4.84
N THR A 309 -7.07 -1.68 3.93
CA THR A 309 -8.09 -0.82 3.32
C THR A 309 -7.91 -0.73 1.82
N THR A 310 -9.00 -0.61 1.09
CA THR A 310 -9.01 -0.39 -0.36
C THR A 310 -9.96 0.75 -0.73
N PRO A 311 -9.68 1.58 -1.76
CA PRO A 311 -10.62 2.57 -2.25
C PRO A 311 -11.79 1.87 -2.97
N VAL A 312 -13.00 2.37 -2.75
CA VAL A 312 -14.24 1.77 -3.28
C VAL A 312 -15.19 2.78 -3.90
N GLY A 313 -14.94 4.07 -3.71
CA GLY A 313 -15.78 5.12 -4.28
C GLY A 313 -15.16 6.50 -4.07
N PHE A 314 -15.85 7.51 -4.58
CA PHE A 314 -15.41 8.89 -4.52
C PHE A 314 -16.60 9.81 -4.25
N PHE A 315 -16.34 10.96 -3.64
CA PHE A 315 -17.32 12.03 -3.57
C PHE A 315 -17.30 12.84 -4.85
N ASP A 316 -18.46 12.95 -5.48
CA ASP A 316 -18.67 13.89 -6.58
C ASP A 316 -18.76 15.33 -6.04
N LYS A 317 -18.77 16.28 -6.96
CA LYS A 317 -18.89 17.70 -6.62
C LYS A 317 -20.11 18.03 -5.76
N LYS A 318 -21.27 17.41 -6.02
CA LYS A 318 -22.50 17.68 -5.25
C LYS A 318 -22.37 17.29 -3.79
N ILE A 319 -21.75 16.13 -3.53
CA ILE A 319 -21.48 15.66 -2.16
C ILE A 319 -20.47 16.59 -1.48
N ILE A 320 -19.38 16.95 -2.16
CA ILE A 320 -18.34 17.85 -1.61
C ILE A 320 -18.95 19.20 -1.23
N ASP A 321 -19.67 19.83 -2.17
CA ASP A 321 -20.33 21.13 -1.95
C ASP A 321 -21.31 21.06 -0.77
N PHE A 322 -22.09 19.98 -0.67
CA PHE A 322 -22.98 19.75 0.45
C PHE A 322 -22.22 19.62 1.79
N LEU A 323 -21.14 18.83 1.84
CA LEU A 323 -20.34 18.64 3.05
C LEU A 323 -19.69 19.94 3.52
N HIS A 324 -19.30 20.82 2.61
CA HIS A 324 -18.85 22.17 2.94
C HIS A 324 -19.94 22.99 3.65
N THR A 325 -21.21 22.89 3.23
CA THR A 325 -22.32 23.54 3.95
C THR A 325 -22.52 23.01 5.38
N GLN A 326 -22.01 21.81 5.68
CA GLN A 326 -22.05 21.20 7.00
C GLN A 326 -20.75 21.45 7.81
N GLY A 327 -19.80 22.24 7.28
CA GLY A 327 -18.52 22.53 7.93
C GLY A 327 -17.50 21.38 7.88
N ILE A 328 -17.69 20.42 6.96
CA ILE A 328 -16.80 19.26 6.79
C ILE A 328 -15.92 19.50 5.58
N ASP A 329 -14.63 19.76 5.78
CA ASP A 329 -13.63 19.83 4.70
C ASP A 329 -13.52 18.48 3.98
N ALA A 330 -14.07 18.40 2.78
CA ALA A 330 -14.11 17.16 1.97
C ALA A 330 -13.09 17.19 0.82
N ASP A 331 -12.39 18.30 0.60
CA ASP A 331 -11.51 18.51 -0.56
C ASP A 331 -10.34 17.52 -0.58
N ALA A 332 -9.71 17.29 0.59
CA ALA A 332 -8.66 16.29 0.74
C ALA A 332 -9.21 14.88 1.10
N ARG A 333 -10.54 14.74 1.20
CA ARG A 333 -11.24 13.59 1.79
C ARG A 333 -12.35 13.06 0.87
N ASN A 334 -12.10 13.04 -0.43
CA ASN A 334 -13.08 12.65 -1.44
C ASN A 334 -12.96 11.19 -1.89
N ILE A 335 -12.24 10.34 -1.16
CA ILE A 335 -12.14 8.90 -1.43
C ILE A 335 -12.85 8.12 -0.33
N ILE A 336 -13.79 7.27 -0.73
CA ILE A 336 -14.47 6.33 0.16
C ILE A 336 -13.63 5.05 0.22
N VAL A 337 -13.28 4.60 1.43
CA VAL A 337 -12.50 3.38 1.65
C VAL A 337 -13.34 2.26 2.28
N LEU A 338 -12.96 1.02 2.00
CA LEU A 338 -13.48 -0.18 2.64
C LEU A 338 -12.40 -0.83 3.48
N GLU A 339 -12.70 -1.07 4.76
CA GLU A 339 -11.86 -1.85 5.66
C GLU A 339 -12.16 -3.35 5.51
N GLN A 340 -11.10 -4.15 5.46
CA GLN A 340 -11.20 -5.61 5.45
C GLN A 340 -11.91 -6.14 6.70
N TYR A 341 -11.82 -5.40 7.82
CA TYR A 341 -12.53 -5.73 9.06
C TYR A 341 -14.05 -5.82 8.87
N LEU A 342 -14.67 -4.94 8.06
CA LEU A 342 -16.13 -4.95 7.90
C LEU A 342 -16.61 -6.25 7.26
N ILE A 343 -15.89 -6.74 6.24
CA ILE A 343 -16.19 -8.01 5.55
C ILE A 343 -16.01 -9.21 6.49
N THR A 344 -15.07 -9.13 7.42
CA THR A 344 -14.60 -10.27 8.23
C THR A 344 -15.09 -10.25 9.69
N SER A 345 -15.79 -9.20 10.09
CA SER A 345 -16.25 -8.97 11.46
C SER A 345 -17.37 -9.94 11.84
N ASP A 346 -17.12 -10.77 12.86
CA ASP A 346 -18.13 -11.71 13.37
C ASP A 346 -19.36 -10.98 13.92
N LYS A 347 -19.18 -9.80 14.52
CA LYS A 347 -20.29 -9.00 15.03
C LYS A 347 -21.21 -8.54 13.90
N TYR A 348 -20.63 -8.01 12.84
CA TYR A 348 -21.36 -7.56 11.66
C TYR A 348 -22.05 -8.75 10.96
N LEU A 349 -21.28 -9.81 10.65
CA LEU A 349 -21.79 -10.98 9.96
C LEU A 349 -22.92 -11.67 10.75
N LYS A 350 -22.74 -11.93 12.05
CA LYS A 350 -23.79 -12.55 12.88
C LYS A 350 -25.08 -11.74 12.87
N ARG A 351 -24.98 -10.41 13.00
CA ARG A 351 -26.14 -9.52 12.99
C ARG A 351 -26.91 -9.61 11.66
N HIS A 352 -26.20 -9.46 10.54
CA HIS A 352 -26.85 -9.35 9.23
C HIS A 352 -27.26 -10.71 8.65
N THR A 353 -26.55 -11.78 8.98
CA THR A 353 -26.99 -13.14 8.66
C THR A 353 -28.24 -13.52 9.45
N ALA A 354 -28.30 -13.21 10.75
CA ALA A 354 -29.49 -13.46 11.56
C ALA A 354 -30.71 -12.66 11.09
N ALA A 355 -30.48 -11.43 10.60
CA ALA A 355 -31.51 -10.59 10.01
C ALA A 355 -31.85 -10.94 8.55
N GLY A 356 -31.19 -11.93 7.95
CA GLY A 356 -31.41 -12.34 6.56
C GLY A 356 -31.08 -11.26 5.52
N ASN A 357 -30.26 -10.27 5.86
CA ASN A 357 -29.99 -9.10 5.02
C ASN A 357 -28.49 -8.83 4.76
N ALA A 358 -27.66 -9.84 5.00
CA ALA A 358 -26.24 -9.78 4.73
C ALA A 358 -25.96 -9.61 3.22
N PRO A 359 -25.06 -8.69 2.83
CA PRO A 359 -24.57 -8.62 1.45
C PRO A 359 -23.77 -9.87 1.07
N THR A 360 -23.83 -10.22 -0.20
CA THR A 360 -23.03 -11.30 -0.79
C THR A 360 -21.60 -10.85 -1.09
N ARG A 361 -20.72 -11.81 -1.39
CA ARG A 361 -19.35 -11.53 -1.86
C ARG A 361 -19.35 -10.65 -3.11
N GLN A 362 -20.32 -10.82 -4.02
CA GLN A 362 -20.38 -10.04 -5.24
C GLN A 362 -20.80 -8.60 -4.97
N ASP A 363 -21.65 -8.34 -3.97
CA ASP A 363 -22.03 -6.97 -3.64
C ASP A 363 -20.83 -6.13 -3.18
N TRP A 364 -19.92 -6.73 -2.39
CA TRP A 364 -18.67 -6.08 -1.99
C TRP A 364 -17.78 -5.74 -3.19
N LYS A 365 -17.77 -6.58 -4.23
CA LYS A 365 -17.00 -6.34 -5.46
C LYS A 365 -17.61 -5.25 -6.33
N ASN A 366 -18.91 -5.03 -6.23
CA ASN A 366 -19.67 -4.06 -7.03
C ASN A 366 -19.76 -2.67 -6.38
N LEU A 367 -19.01 -2.40 -5.30
CA LEU A 367 -19.14 -1.14 -4.55
C LEU A 367 -18.91 0.12 -5.39
N PHE A 368 -17.97 0.09 -6.35
CA PHE A 368 -17.76 1.24 -7.25
C PHE A 368 -19.05 1.58 -8.02
N ASP A 369 -19.74 0.57 -8.56
CA ASP A 369 -20.98 0.75 -9.31
C ASP A 369 -22.12 1.16 -8.37
N TYR A 370 -22.22 0.55 -7.20
CA TYR A 370 -23.29 0.85 -6.25
C TYR A 370 -23.20 2.26 -5.69
N LEU A 371 -22.01 2.74 -5.35
CA LEU A 371 -21.81 4.11 -4.88
C LEU A 371 -22.00 5.14 -6.00
N ALA A 372 -21.61 4.79 -7.23
CA ALA A 372 -21.78 5.66 -8.41
C ALA A 372 -23.25 5.83 -8.83
N ASP A 373 -24.10 4.83 -8.60
CA ASP A 373 -25.51 4.84 -9.05
C ASP A 373 -26.54 5.12 -7.93
N ALA A 374 -26.11 5.15 -6.67
CA ALA A 374 -27.03 5.31 -5.55
C ALA A 374 -27.52 6.75 -5.36
N ASP A 375 -28.77 6.84 -4.89
CA ASP A 375 -29.28 8.07 -4.27
C ASP A 375 -28.54 8.30 -2.95
N VAL A 376 -28.22 9.55 -2.63
CA VAL A 376 -27.42 9.89 -1.44
C VAL A 376 -28.19 10.79 -0.50
N TYR A 377 -28.25 10.40 0.77
CA TYR A 377 -28.96 11.12 1.83
C TYR A 377 -28.02 11.50 2.97
N TRP A 378 -28.23 12.68 3.56
CA TRP A 378 -27.48 13.12 4.73
C TRP A 378 -28.09 12.57 6.02
N ASN A 379 -27.28 11.92 6.84
CA ASN A 379 -27.64 11.50 8.19
C ASN A 379 -26.70 12.18 9.21
N GLY A 380 -27.18 13.27 9.80
CA GLY A 380 -26.47 14.01 10.84
C GLY A 380 -26.62 13.44 12.26
N GLU A 381 -27.32 12.33 12.46
CA GLU A 381 -27.55 11.76 13.80
C GLU A 381 -26.45 10.77 14.23
N LYS A 382 -25.96 10.92 15.47
CA LYS A 382 -24.91 10.13 16.19
C LYS A 382 -23.50 10.14 15.57
N LYS A 383 -23.38 9.96 14.26
CA LYS A 383 -22.14 10.06 13.48
C LYS A 383 -22.48 10.69 12.14
N ASN A 384 -21.83 11.80 11.80
CA ASN A 384 -21.98 12.45 10.50
C ASN A 384 -21.74 11.42 9.39
N SER A 385 -22.80 11.05 8.68
CA SER A 385 -22.76 9.94 7.72
C SER A 385 -23.58 10.25 6.47
N LEU A 386 -23.13 9.70 5.35
CA LEU A 386 -23.86 9.67 4.09
C LEU A 386 -24.49 8.28 3.93
N LEU A 387 -25.78 8.25 3.61
CA LEU A 387 -26.51 7.02 3.32
C LEU A 387 -26.71 6.92 1.81
N PHE A 388 -25.98 5.99 1.19
CA PHE A 388 -26.14 5.62 -0.20
C PHE A 388 -27.20 4.53 -0.29
N LEU A 389 -28.22 4.77 -1.11
CA LEU A 389 -29.34 3.88 -1.31
C LEU A 389 -29.36 3.41 -2.77
N LYS A 390 -28.79 2.23 -3.03
CA LYS A 390 -28.79 1.63 -4.36
C LYS A 390 -30.07 0.82 -4.55
N LYS A 391 -30.89 1.21 -5.52
CA LYS A 391 -32.04 0.42 -5.96
C LYS A 391 -31.54 -0.82 -6.72
N LEU A 392 -31.97 -2.01 -6.29
CA LEU A 392 -31.68 -3.29 -6.96
C LEU A 392 -32.91 -3.77 -7.74
N THR A 393 -34.08 -3.66 -7.13
CA THR A 393 -35.39 -3.87 -7.75
C THR A 393 -36.37 -2.82 -7.21
N GLU A 394 -37.63 -2.83 -7.65
CA GLU A 394 -38.66 -1.95 -7.08
C GLU A 394 -38.81 -2.09 -5.55
N MET A 395 -38.62 -3.31 -5.04
CA MET A 395 -38.85 -3.64 -3.64
C MET A 395 -37.58 -3.98 -2.85
N LYS A 396 -36.41 -3.98 -3.48
CA LYS A 396 -35.13 -4.30 -2.83
C LYS A 396 -34.11 -3.22 -3.07
N TYR A 397 -33.52 -2.77 -1.97
CA TYR A 397 -32.48 -1.77 -1.95
C TYR A 397 -31.26 -2.28 -1.21
N LEU A 398 -30.09 -1.79 -1.57
CA LEU A 398 -28.87 -1.93 -0.78
C LEU A 398 -28.59 -0.59 -0.11
N LYS A 399 -28.57 -0.59 1.22
CA LYS A 399 -28.14 0.55 2.00
C LYS A 399 -26.65 0.44 2.28
N ILE A 400 -25.89 1.49 1.97
CA ILE A 400 -24.48 1.63 2.30
C ILE A 400 -24.33 2.91 3.13
N ALA A 401 -23.84 2.79 4.37
CA ALA A 401 -23.55 3.94 5.21
C ALA A 401 -22.06 4.26 5.15
N VAL A 402 -21.74 5.51 4.86
CA VAL A 402 -20.37 6.03 4.81
C VAL A 402 -20.19 7.02 5.95
N ASP A 403 -19.29 6.72 6.88
CA ASP A 403 -18.88 7.64 7.94
C ASP A 403 -17.92 8.68 7.35
N VAL A 404 -18.33 9.95 7.37
CA VAL A 404 -17.52 11.07 6.86
C VAL A 404 -16.68 11.74 7.95
N SER A 405 -16.87 11.32 9.19
CA SER A 405 -16.19 11.83 10.39
C SER A 405 -15.10 10.89 10.91
N ALA A 406 -14.84 9.76 10.23
CA ALA A 406 -13.88 8.77 10.67
C ALA A 406 -12.47 9.36 10.83
N THR A 407 -11.99 9.41 12.07
CA THR A 407 -10.63 9.80 12.43
C THR A 407 -9.77 8.54 12.63
N GLU A 408 -9.41 7.85 11.54
CA GLU A 408 -8.40 6.80 11.63
C GLU A 408 -6.99 7.40 11.59
N LYS A 409 -6.08 6.81 12.39
CA LYS A 409 -4.79 7.37 12.83
C LYS A 409 -3.73 7.58 11.74
N TYR A 410 -4.04 7.29 10.47
CA TYR A 410 -3.08 7.44 9.36
C TYR A 410 -3.65 8.14 8.12
N LEU A 411 -4.96 8.08 7.88
CA LEU A 411 -5.64 8.77 6.78
C LEU A 411 -7.05 9.16 7.26
N LYS A 412 -7.34 10.46 7.37
CA LYS A 412 -8.67 10.98 7.69
C LYS A 412 -9.58 10.80 6.47
N LEU A 413 -10.02 9.58 6.16
CA LEU A 413 -10.82 9.30 4.96
C LEU A 413 -12.23 8.81 5.30
N PRO A 414 -13.24 9.16 4.49
CA PRO A 414 -14.56 8.56 4.58
C PRO A 414 -14.50 7.05 4.42
N LYS A 415 -15.23 6.32 5.25
CA LYS A 415 -15.21 4.85 5.22
C LYS A 415 -16.60 4.23 5.24
N ILE A 416 -16.74 3.06 4.62
CA ILE A 416 -17.96 2.27 4.75
C ILE A 416 -18.06 1.78 6.21
N ASP A 417 -19.11 2.19 6.91
CA ASP A 417 -19.42 1.78 8.29
C ASP A 417 -20.34 0.55 8.31
N THR A 418 -21.30 0.47 7.37
CA THR A 418 -22.19 -0.70 7.22
C THR A 418 -22.77 -0.79 5.81
N MET A 419 -23.10 -2.01 5.39
CA MET A 419 -23.82 -2.29 4.15
C MET A 419 -24.83 -3.43 4.41
N PHE A 420 -26.07 -3.32 3.95
CA PHE A 420 -27.06 -4.41 4.07
C PHE A 420 -28.25 -4.21 3.14
N TYR A 421 -28.97 -5.30 2.86
CA TYR A 421 -30.20 -5.26 2.08
C TYR A 421 -31.38 -4.71 2.89
N MET A 422 -32.22 -3.92 2.23
CA MET A 422 -33.52 -3.51 2.72
C MET A 422 -34.58 -4.03 1.76
N ASP A 423 -35.44 -4.91 2.26
CA ASP A 423 -36.57 -5.43 1.52
C ASP A 423 -37.85 -4.73 1.98
N ILE A 424 -38.38 -3.85 1.12
CA ILE A 424 -39.57 -3.06 1.40
C ILE A 424 -40.86 -3.83 1.14
N SER A 425 -40.79 -5.09 0.70
CA SER A 425 -41.95 -5.99 0.66
C SER A 425 -42.34 -6.53 2.03
N THR A 426 -41.44 -6.39 3.02
CA THR A 426 -41.66 -6.86 4.39
C THR A 426 -41.75 -5.68 5.36
N GLU A 427 -42.73 -5.73 6.26
CA GLU A 427 -42.81 -4.81 7.40
C GLU A 427 -41.81 -5.22 8.48
N SER A 428 -40.53 -4.93 8.23
CA SER A 428 -39.44 -5.15 9.18
C SER A 428 -38.71 -3.84 9.49
N GLU A 429 -38.15 -3.75 10.70
CA GLU A 429 -37.30 -2.61 11.12
C GLU A 429 -36.11 -2.41 10.16
N SER A 430 -35.59 -3.49 9.58
CA SER A 430 -34.49 -3.49 8.61
C SER A 430 -34.95 -3.26 7.16
N GLY A 431 -36.24 -3.37 6.86
CA GLY A 431 -36.84 -3.25 5.54
C GLY A 431 -37.55 -1.91 5.34
N ILE A 432 -38.89 -1.94 5.28
CA ILE A 432 -39.70 -0.77 4.95
C ILE A 432 -39.56 0.39 5.94
N GLU A 433 -39.34 0.12 7.23
CA GLU A 433 -39.21 1.18 8.24
C GLU A 433 -37.89 1.95 8.08
N ALA A 434 -36.79 1.22 7.87
CA ALA A 434 -35.50 1.82 7.56
C ALA A 434 -35.57 2.67 6.28
N TYR A 435 -36.21 2.16 5.22
CA TYR A 435 -36.43 2.90 3.98
C TYR A 435 -37.22 4.20 4.23
N ARG A 436 -38.37 4.10 4.93
CA ARG A 436 -39.22 5.26 5.27
C ARG A 436 -38.47 6.32 6.09
N LYS A 437 -37.56 5.91 6.98
CA LYS A 437 -36.69 6.84 7.73
C LYS A 437 -35.71 7.55 6.79
N ILE A 438 -35.09 6.82 5.87
CA ILE A 438 -34.06 7.37 4.96
C ILE A 438 -34.66 8.37 3.97
N ILE A 439 -35.80 8.06 3.34
CA ILE A 439 -36.40 8.95 2.33
C ILE A 439 -36.89 10.29 2.92
N LYS A 440 -37.04 10.39 4.24
CA LYS A 440 -37.36 11.63 4.95
C LYS A 440 -36.13 12.50 5.20
N LEU A 441 -34.93 11.95 5.07
CA LEU A 441 -33.68 12.69 5.21
C LEU A 441 -33.46 13.61 4.00
N LYS A 442 -32.54 14.57 4.17
CA LYS A 442 -32.17 15.47 3.09
C LYS A 442 -31.42 14.69 1.99
N LYS A 443 -32.03 14.56 0.82
CA LYS A 443 -31.41 14.02 -0.39
C LYS A 443 -30.39 15.02 -0.95
N ILE A 444 -29.20 14.52 -1.30
CA ILE A 444 -28.09 15.28 -1.87
C ILE A 444 -28.03 15.07 -3.38
N ARG A 445 -28.12 13.81 -3.83
CA ARG A 445 -28.26 13.47 -5.25
C ARG A 445 -29.17 12.27 -5.43
#